data_AF-A0AAN8ERH5-F1
#
_entry.id   AF-A0AAN8ERH5-F1
#
_cell.length_a   1.000
_cell.length_b   1.000
_cell.length_c   1.000
_cell.angle_alpha   90.00
_cell.angle_beta   90.00
_cell.angle_gamma   90.00
#
_symmetry.space_group_name_H-M   'P 1'
#
loop_
_entity.id
_entity.type
_entity.pdbx_description
1 polymer ?
#
loop_
_entity_poly.entity_id
_entity_poly.type
_entity_poly.pdbx_seq_one_letter_code
_entity_poly.pdbx_strand_id
1 'polypeptide(L)'
;EAKSHCPSCSEALSEVEEIDDDIEATGYVQVVKTDDRSVARDLGIVTFPSLVYYRRKNPILYDGEFKDSEEVLRWIRSHEEVVTWDLTDDNFESRTDSHSPDEGTLDWFVML
;
A
#
# COMPACT_ATOMS: atom_id res chain seq x y z
N GLU A 1 -24.36 -18.35 15.67
CA GLU A 1 -23.95 -17.82 14.35
C GLU A 1 -22.92 -18.76 13.75
N ALA A 2 -23.03 -19.03 12.45
CA ALA A 2 -22.39 -20.18 11.80
C ALA A 2 -20.88 -19.98 11.65
N LYS A 3 -20.13 -20.36 12.69
CA LYS A 3 -18.68 -20.58 12.68
C LYS A 3 -18.39 -21.70 11.67
N SER A 4 -18.29 -21.33 10.39
CA SER A 4 -17.87 -22.24 9.32
C SER A 4 -16.44 -22.66 9.61
N HIS A 5 -16.33 -23.88 10.12
CA HIS A 5 -15.09 -24.56 10.49
C HIS A 5 -14.34 -24.91 9.20
N CYS A 6 -13.75 -23.90 8.57
CA CYS A 6 -12.82 -24.08 7.47
C CYS A 6 -11.44 -24.31 8.09
N PRO A 7 -10.86 -25.52 8.01
CA PRO A 7 -9.55 -25.80 8.61
C PRO A 7 -8.47 -24.85 8.07
N SER A 8 -8.50 -24.55 6.77
CA SER A 8 -7.59 -23.59 6.12
C SER A 8 -7.80 -22.14 6.57
N CYS A 9 -8.98 -21.78 7.08
CA CYS A 9 -9.20 -20.43 7.64
C CYS A 9 -8.53 -20.29 9.00
N SER A 10 -8.44 -21.37 9.79
CA SER A 10 -7.75 -21.33 11.08
C SER A 10 -6.24 -21.14 10.90
N GLU A 11 -5.66 -21.82 9.91
CA GLU A 11 -4.23 -21.68 9.55
C GLU A 11 -3.96 -20.27 9.03
N ALA A 12 -4.76 -19.79 8.08
CA ALA A 12 -4.63 -18.43 7.56
C ALA A 12 -4.76 -17.35 8.63
N LEU A 13 -5.65 -17.55 9.58
CA LEU A 13 -5.82 -16.62 10.69
C LEU A 13 -4.61 -16.63 11.62
N SER A 14 -4.03 -17.81 11.89
CA SER A 14 -2.79 -17.93 12.67
C SER A 14 -1.64 -17.16 12.04
N GLU A 15 -1.41 -17.34 10.74
CA GLU A 15 -0.35 -16.65 10.01
C GLU A 15 -0.54 -15.12 10.00
N VAL A 16 -1.79 -14.66 9.91
CA VAL A 16 -2.12 -13.23 9.94
C VAL A 16 -1.97 -12.64 11.34
N GLU A 17 -2.31 -13.38 12.41
CA GLU A 17 -2.14 -12.89 13.79
C GLU A 17 -0.66 -12.82 14.20
N GLU A 18 0.22 -13.67 13.65
CA GLU A 18 1.67 -13.59 13.87
C GLU A 18 2.27 -12.27 13.35
N ILE A 19 1.74 -11.74 12.23
CA ILE A 19 2.26 -10.52 11.59
C ILE A 19 1.48 -9.26 11.96
N ASP A 20 0.35 -9.38 12.67
CA ASP A 20 -0.51 -8.25 13.05
C ASP A 20 0.27 -7.19 13.85
N ASP A 21 1.04 -7.62 14.85
CA ASP A 21 1.86 -6.77 15.72
C ASP A 21 2.97 -6.03 14.92
N ASP A 22 3.59 -6.71 13.96
CA ASP A 22 4.60 -6.15 13.05
C ASP A 22 4.00 -5.09 12.10
N ILE A 23 2.77 -5.32 11.64
CA ILE A 23 2.05 -4.42 10.74
C ILE A 23 1.57 -3.18 11.51
N GLU A 24 0.96 -3.36 12.69
CA GLU A 24 0.49 -2.22 13.50
C GLU A 24 1.67 -1.36 14.01
N ALA A 25 2.84 -1.96 14.25
CA ALA A 25 4.06 -1.24 14.61
C ALA A 25 4.52 -0.26 13.52
N THR A 26 4.19 -0.50 12.24
CA THR A 26 4.46 0.45 11.15
C THR A 26 3.59 1.71 11.28
N GLY A 27 2.41 1.59 11.90
CA GLY A 27 1.49 2.72 12.18
C GLY A 27 0.68 3.24 10.98
N TYR A 28 0.91 2.72 9.76
CA TYR A 28 0.24 3.19 8.54
C TYR A 28 -0.86 2.26 8.02
N VAL A 29 -0.89 1.01 8.48
CA VAL A 29 -1.85 -0.02 8.03
C VAL A 29 -2.45 -0.72 9.24
N GLN A 30 -3.73 -1.05 9.14
CA GLN A 30 -4.47 -1.79 10.15
C GLN A 30 -5.11 -3.00 9.48
N VAL A 31 -4.89 -4.19 10.06
CA VAL A 31 -5.57 -5.41 9.64
C VAL A 31 -6.92 -5.46 10.35
N VAL A 32 -7.99 -5.74 9.60
CA VAL A 32 -9.33 -5.90 10.15
C VAL A 32 -9.91 -7.24 9.73
N LYS A 33 -10.54 -7.94 10.67
CA LYS A 33 -11.26 -9.19 10.41
C LYS A 33 -12.74 -8.92 10.18
N THR A 34 -13.28 -9.46 9.09
CA THR A 34 -14.71 -9.37 8.78
C THR A 34 -15.21 -10.74 8.34
N ASP A 35 -16.36 -11.17 8.88
CA ASP A 35 -17.06 -12.39 8.48
C ASP A 35 -18.34 -12.10 7.67
N ASP A 36 -18.60 -10.82 7.36
CA ASP A 36 -19.81 -10.39 6.69
C ASP A 36 -19.82 -10.80 5.21
N ARG A 37 -20.62 -11.82 4.90
CA ARG A 37 -20.76 -12.37 3.55
C ARG A 37 -21.34 -11.37 2.56
N SER A 38 -22.08 -10.36 3.04
CA SER A 38 -22.68 -9.33 2.18
C SER A 38 -21.59 -8.46 1.58
N VAL A 39 -20.63 -8.04 2.41
CA VAL A 39 -19.46 -7.23 2.00
C VAL A 39 -18.55 -8.05 1.09
N ALA A 40 -18.28 -9.31 1.45
CA ALA A 40 -17.48 -10.20 0.61
C ALA A 40 -18.07 -10.33 -0.80
N ARG A 41 -19.41 -10.44 -0.92
CA ARG A 41 -20.09 -10.52 -2.21
C ARG A 41 -20.02 -9.21 -3.00
N ASP A 42 -20.10 -8.07 -2.33
CA ASP A 42 -19.98 -6.74 -2.96
C ASP A 42 -18.58 -6.52 -3.55
N LEU A 43 -17.55 -7.09 -2.89
CA LEU A 43 -16.16 -7.09 -3.34
C LEU A 43 -15.84 -8.18 -4.37
N GLY A 44 -16.78 -9.05 -4.70
CA GLY A 44 -16.57 -10.16 -5.65
C GLY A 44 -15.79 -11.35 -5.08
N ILE A 45 -15.69 -11.46 -3.76
CA ILE A 45 -15.00 -12.56 -3.08
C ILE A 45 -15.93 -13.78 -3.02
N VAL A 46 -15.52 -14.86 -3.67
CA VAL A 46 -16.26 -16.14 -3.71
C VAL A 46 -15.51 -17.27 -3.01
N THR A 47 -14.23 -17.08 -2.74
CA THR A 47 -13.33 -18.03 -2.07
C THR A 47 -13.01 -17.54 -0.66
N PHE A 48 -12.86 -18.46 0.29
CA PHE A 48 -12.44 -18.16 1.65
C PHE A 48 -11.40 -19.19 2.10
N PRO A 49 -10.36 -18.80 2.86
CA PRO A 49 -10.02 -17.43 3.28
C PRO A 49 -9.56 -16.54 2.11
N SER A 50 -9.69 -15.22 2.25
CA SER A 50 -9.21 -14.24 1.26
C SER A 50 -8.82 -12.94 1.97
N LEU A 51 -7.76 -12.30 1.49
CA LEU A 51 -7.21 -11.08 2.04
C LEU A 51 -7.37 -9.95 1.03
N VAL A 52 -7.85 -8.80 1.51
CA VAL A 52 -8.10 -7.63 0.68
C VAL A 52 -7.34 -6.45 1.26
N TYR A 53 -6.50 -5.83 0.44
CA TYR A 53 -5.80 -4.61 0.80
C TYR A 53 -6.50 -3.40 0.18
N TYR A 54 -6.92 -2.45 1.02
CA TYR A 54 -7.56 -1.22 0.58
C TYR A 54 -6.55 -0.08 0.46
N ARG A 55 -6.15 0.26 -0.77
CA ARG A 55 -5.26 1.41 -1.03
C ARG A 55 -6.02 2.52 -1.74
N ARG A 56 -6.13 3.72 -1.15
CA ARG A 56 -6.77 4.89 -1.79
C ARG A 56 -8.17 4.61 -2.40
N LYS A 57 -8.97 3.75 -1.75
CA LYS A 57 -10.30 3.25 -2.20
C LYS A 57 -10.28 2.19 -3.32
N ASN A 58 -9.11 1.68 -3.70
CA ASN A 58 -8.97 0.52 -4.57
C ASN A 58 -8.75 -0.76 -3.74
N PRO A 59 -9.68 -1.73 -3.79
CA PRO A 59 -9.47 -3.03 -3.18
C PRO A 59 -8.54 -3.87 -4.06
N ILE A 60 -7.51 -4.45 -3.46
CA ILE A 60 -6.57 -5.36 -4.11
C ILE A 60 -6.70 -6.71 -3.42
N LEU A 61 -7.09 -7.73 -4.18
CA LEU A 61 -7.25 -9.09 -3.70
C LEU A 61 -5.89 -9.80 -3.69
N TYR A 62 -5.61 -10.50 -2.59
CA TYR A 62 -4.49 -11.43 -2.50
C TYR A 62 -4.89 -12.79 -3.07
N ASP A 63 -4.13 -13.28 -4.06
CA ASP A 63 -4.33 -14.58 -4.72
C ASP A 63 -3.42 -15.69 -4.16
N GLY A 64 -2.51 -15.36 -3.23
CA GLY A 64 -1.57 -16.31 -2.66
C GLY A 64 -2.16 -17.22 -1.58
N GLU A 65 -1.40 -18.24 -1.21
CA GLU A 65 -1.75 -19.14 -0.10
C GLU A 65 -1.34 -18.53 1.25
N PHE A 66 -2.13 -18.79 2.29
CA PHE A 66 -1.82 -18.35 3.67
C PHE A 66 -1.01 -19.41 4.43
N LYS A 67 -0.01 -20.00 3.79
CA LYS A 67 0.87 -21.01 4.42
C LYS A 67 2.13 -20.42 5.03
N ASP A 68 2.60 -19.32 4.44
CA ASP A 68 3.80 -18.61 4.88
C ASP A 68 3.42 -17.17 5.26
N SER A 69 3.39 -16.90 6.56
CA SER A 69 3.24 -15.56 7.13
C SER A 69 4.22 -14.53 6.54
N GLU A 70 5.46 -14.93 6.24
CA GLU A 70 6.45 -14.06 5.58
C GLU A 70 6.04 -13.62 4.17
N GLU A 71 5.41 -14.50 3.37
CA GLU A 71 4.95 -14.16 2.03
C GLU A 71 3.79 -13.16 2.07
N VAL A 72 2.86 -13.36 3.00
CA VAL A 72 1.74 -12.45 3.24
C VAL A 72 2.27 -11.08 3.72
N LEU A 73 3.18 -11.06 4.68
CA LEU A 73 3.81 -9.84 5.19
C LEU A 73 4.55 -9.09 4.07
N ARG A 74 5.32 -9.81 3.25
CA ARG A 74 6.04 -9.25 2.10
C ARG A 74 5.07 -8.65 1.08
N TRP A 75 3.94 -9.31 0.84
CA TRP A 75 2.91 -8.79 -0.07
C TRP A 75 2.29 -7.49 0.46
N ILE A 76 1.97 -7.43 1.76
CA ILE A 76 1.44 -6.23 2.42
C ILE A 76 2.49 -5.11 2.36
N ARG A 77 3.75 -5.38 2.71
CA ARG A 77 4.86 -4.38 2.64
C ARG A 77 5.17 -3.94 1.22
N SER A 78 5.06 -4.82 0.23
CA SER A 78 5.17 -4.41 -1.18
C SER A 78 4.09 -3.39 -1.56
N HIS A 79 2.88 -3.54 -0.99
CA HIS A 79 1.79 -2.56 -1.11
C HIS A 79 1.89 -1.38 -0.12
N GLU A 80 2.89 -1.33 0.75
CA GLU A 80 3.29 -0.14 1.49
C GLU A 80 4.28 0.68 0.64
N GLU A 81 5.32 0.03 0.11
CA GLU A 81 6.44 0.68 -0.57
C GLU A 81 6.09 1.29 -1.93
N VAL A 82 4.99 0.88 -2.59
CA VAL A 82 4.44 1.65 -3.73
C VAL A 82 3.63 2.85 -3.24
N VAL A 83 4.21 3.65 -2.34
CA VAL A 83 4.13 5.11 -2.46
C VAL A 83 4.83 5.40 -3.79
N THR A 84 4.07 5.29 -4.89
CA THR A 84 4.37 6.09 -6.06
C THR A 84 4.59 7.48 -5.51
N TRP A 85 5.81 7.99 -5.63
CA TRP A 85 6.08 9.42 -5.63
C TRP A 85 4.90 10.03 -6.34
N ASP A 86 4.01 10.62 -5.55
CA ASP A 86 2.91 11.37 -6.08
C ASP A 86 3.65 12.55 -6.69
N LEU A 87 4.04 12.39 -7.96
CA LEU A 87 4.53 13.47 -8.80
C LEU A 87 3.30 14.33 -9.06
N THR A 88 2.80 14.95 -7.99
CA THR A 88 2.00 16.14 -8.15
C THR A 88 2.96 17.13 -8.79
N ASP A 89 2.67 17.39 -10.06
CA ASP A 89 3.19 18.41 -10.98
C ASP A 89 3.54 19.76 -10.31
N ASP A 90 2.97 20.06 -9.14
CA ASP A 90 3.10 21.29 -8.36
C ASP A 90 4.53 21.61 -7.83
N ASN A 91 5.47 20.67 -7.79
CA ASN A 91 6.87 20.96 -7.40
C ASN A 91 7.85 21.07 -8.58
N PHE A 92 7.38 20.99 -9.83
CA PHE A 92 8.28 21.17 -10.97
C PHE A 92 8.63 22.66 -11.19
N GLU A 93 7.68 23.57 -10.93
CA GLU A 93 7.85 24.99 -11.21
C GLU A 93 8.70 25.75 -10.17
N SER A 94 9.11 25.11 -9.06
CA SER A 94 10.00 25.74 -8.07
C SER A 94 11.48 25.66 -8.45
N ARG A 95 11.84 24.85 -9.46
CA ARG A 95 13.23 24.72 -9.95
C ARG A 95 13.51 25.44 -11.27
N THR A 96 12.49 26.00 -11.91
CA THR A 96 12.64 26.82 -13.12
C THR A 96 12.42 28.30 -12.87
N ASP A 97 12.39 28.73 -11.60
CA ASP A 97 12.48 30.15 -11.29
C ASP A 97 13.85 30.67 -11.74
N SER A 98 13.78 31.44 -12.81
CA SER A 98 14.88 32.11 -13.46
C SER A 98 15.40 33.20 -12.54
N HIS A 99 16.28 32.84 -11.61
CA HIS A 99 17.03 33.82 -10.86
C HIS A 99 18.09 34.45 -11.77
N SER A 100 17.65 35.47 -12.52
CA SER A 100 18.51 36.53 -13.02
C SER A 100 18.79 37.45 -11.83
N PRO A 101 20.02 37.53 -11.29
CA PRO A 101 20.32 38.50 -10.26
C PRO A 101 20.40 39.92 -10.86
N ASP A 102 19.69 40.82 -10.20
CA ASP A 102 19.64 42.26 -10.38
C ASP A 102 21.03 42.91 -10.18
N GLU A 103 21.37 43.78 -11.13
CA GLU A 103 22.39 44.85 -11.15
C GLU A 103 23.74 44.64 -10.42
N GLY A 104 24.83 44.47 -11.19
CA GLY A 104 26.15 44.96 -10.74
C GLY A 104 27.42 44.14 -11.04
N THR A 105 27.40 43.06 -11.81
CA THR A 105 28.64 42.38 -12.26
C THR A 105 28.69 42.31 -13.79
N LEU A 106 29.20 43.40 -14.36
CA LEU A 106 30.02 43.54 -15.58
C LEU A 106 30.09 42.25 -16.43
N ASP A 107 29.34 42.18 -17.54
CA ASP A 107 29.82 42.51 -18.90
C ASP A 107 31.19 41.88 -19.18
N TRP A 108 31.27 40.75 -19.91
CA TRP A 108 31.92 40.56 -21.23
C TRP A 108 32.51 39.12 -21.27
N PHE A 109 32.60 38.31 -22.34
CA PHE A 109 32.82 38.51 -23.78
C PHE A 109 32.16 37.40 -24.61
N VAL A 110 31.83 37.75 -25.86
CA VAL A 110 31.73 36.83 -26.99
C VAL A 110 33.10 36.19 -27.27
N MET A 111 33.13 34.89 -27.54
CA MET A 111 34.26 34.29 -28.29
C MET A 111 33.77 33.23 -29.28
N LEU A 112 33.91 33.62 -30.56
CA LEU A 112 34.04 32.86 -31.82
C LEU A 112 32.99 31.79 -32.17
#